data_AF-A0A3Q0JH21-F1
#
_entry.id   AF-A0A3Q0JH21-F1
#
_cell.length_a   1.000
_cell.length_b   1.000
_cell.length_c   1.000
_cell.angle_alpha   90.00
_cell.angle_beta   90.00
_cell.angle_gamma   90.00
#
_symmetry.space_group_name_H-M   'P 1'
#
loop_
_entity.id
_entity.type
_entity.pdbx_description
1 polymer ?
#
loop_
_entity_poly.entity_id
_entity_poly.type
_entity_poly.pdbx_seq_one_letter_code
_entity_poly.pdbx_strand_id
1 'polypeptide(L)'
;MEVHLATIIGVIRSVDVSSIKVNYLVEDSTGCMSCVHWIDAEDHSYKPLKNRSCVKIIGHIKSLQDGKKNLMIYSAQYLEDLNEITSHMLEVALIPLKSEKMKTVTQSDNYAKMQLESNYGTESGVNNTSVAGSGASGDAAKIMQVIRVSVLLQLTAYN
;
A
#
# COMPACT_ATOMS: atom_id res chain seq x y z
N MET A 1 -10.61 -1.83 -0.36
CA MET A 1 -9.22 -2.24 -0.62
C MET A 1 -8.35 -1.43 0.33
N GLU A 2 -7.74 -2.09 1.31
CA GLU A 2 -6.96 -1.43 2.35
C GLU A 2 -5.47 -1.47 1.99
N VAL A 3 -4.84 -0.29 1.86
CA VAL A 3 -3.44 -0.18 1.44
C VAL A 3 -2.53 -0.39 2.63
N HIS A 4 -1.74 -1.46 2.58
CA HIS A 4 -0.84 -1.81 3.68
C HIS A 4 0.59 -1.30 3.45
N LEU A 5 1.09 -1.34 2.21
CA LEU A 5 2.45 -0.91 1.85
C LEU A 5 2.40 0.24 0.85
N ALA A 6 3.20 1.27 1.11
CA ALA A 6 3.27 2.48 0.31
C ALA A 6 4.70 2.88 -0.02
N THR A 7 4.90 3.36 -1.24
CA THR A 7 6.11 4.12 -1.63
C THR A 7 5.72 5.57 -1.85
N ILE A 8 6.48 6.49 -1.27
CA ILE A 8 6.28 7.94 -1.42
C ILE A 8 7.59 8.54 -1.91
N ILE A 9 7.49 9.54 -2.79
CA ILE A 9 8.62 10.33 -3.24
C ILE A 9 8.27 11.79 -2.97
N GLY A 10 9.15 12.50 -2.28
CA GLY A 10 8.90 13.87 -1.87
C GLY A 10 10.11 14.55 -1.25
N VAL A 11 9.89 15.74 -0.71
CA VAL A 11 10.90 16.56 -0.08
C VAL A 11 10.69 16.55 1.42
N ILE A 12 11.77 16.30 2.17
CA ILE A 12 11.73 16.43 3.63
C ILE A 12 11.55 17.91 4.00
N ARG A 13 10.53 18.20 4.82
CA ARG A 13 10.25 19.54 5.38
C ARG A 13 10.66 19.69 6.82
N SER A 14 10.61 18.60 7.59
CA SER A 14 11.01 18.56 8.99
C SER A 14 11.61 17.21 9.32
N VAL A 15 12.60 17.24 10.23
CA VAL A 15 13.26 16.07 10.80
C VAL A 15 13.30 16.27 12.30
N ASP A 16 12.69 15.35 13.04
CA ASP A 16 12.72 15.32 14.49
C ASP A 16 13.35 13.99 14.93
N VAL A 17 14.55 14.09 15.51
CA VAL A 17 15.37 12.94 15.88
C VAL A 17 15.24 12.68 17.37
N SER A 18 14.84 11.47 17.71
CA SER A 18 14.82 10.93 19.07
C SER A 18 15.82 9.76 19.18
N SER A 19 16.05 9.24 20.39
CA SER A 19 16.96 8.12 20.63
C SER A 19 16.52 6.80 19.98
N ILE A 20 15.20 6.60 19.82
CA ILE A 20 14.62 5.33 19.35
C ILE A 20 13.90 5.46 18.01
N LYS A 21 13.77 6.69 17.49
CA LYS A 21 13.03 6.96 16.26
C LYS A 21 13.41 8.29 15.63
N VAL A 22 13.12 8.42 14.35
CA VAL A 22 13.13 9.68 13.62
C VAL A 22 11.76 9.92 13.00
N ASN A 23 11.20 11.09 13.27
CA ASN A 23 9.98 11.55 12.62
C ASN A 23 10.36 12.46 11.45
N TYR A 24 9.88 12.12 10.26
CA TYR A 24 10.02 12.91 9.05
C TYR A 24 8.67 13.49 8.68
N LEU A 25 8.65 14.76 8.30
CA LEU A 25 7.53 15.35 7.57
C LEU A 25 7.95 15.43 6.11
N VAL A 26 7.29 14.67 5.25
CA VAL A 26 7.59 14.64 3.81
C VAL A 26 6.45 15.28 3.05
N GLU A 27 6.79 16.21 2.16
CA GLU A 27 5.86 16.92 1.30
C GLU A 27 6.05 16.50 -0.15
N ASP A 28 4.96 16.20 -0.84
CA ASP A 28 4.89 16.08 -2.29
C ASP A 28 3.97 17.18 -2.86
N SER A 29 3.73 17.18 -4.17
CA SER A 29 2.83 18.16 -4.81
C SER A 29 1.36 18.05 -4.37
N THR A 30 1.01 17.06 -3.55
CA THR A 30 -0.36 16.76 -3.14
C THR A 30 -0.61 16.99 -1.65
N GLY A 31 0.44 17.13 -0.84
CA GLY A 31 0.35 17.48 0.57
C GLY A 31 1.53 16.98 1.39
N CYS A 32 1.34 16.94 2.71
CA CYS A 32 2.36 16.48 3.65
C CYS A 32 1.93 15.19 4.34
N MET A 33 2.91 14.32 4.63
CA MET A 33 2.70 13.06 5.35
C MET A 33 3.76 12.87 6.43
N SER A 34 3.30 12.46 7.61
CA SER A 34 4.16 12.10 8.74
C SER A 34 4.68 10.68 8.56
N CYS A 35 6.00 10.53 8.60
CA CYS A 35 6.68 9.25 8.44
C CYS A 35 7.55 8.97 9.66
N VAL A 36 7.48 7.76 10.21
CA VAL A 36 8.20 7.38 11.42
C VAL A 36 9.17 6.24 11.10
N HIS A 37 10.46 6.47 11.32
CA HIS A 37 11.50 5.45 11.26
C HIS A 37 11.89 5.04 12.68
N TRP A 38 11.81 3.77 13.02
CA TRP A 38 12.30 3.26 14.30
C TRP A 38 13.76 2.89 14.15
N ILE A 39 14.60 3.42 15.04
CA ILE A 39 16.03 3.12 15.07
C ILE A 39 16.22 1.96 16.03
N ASP A 40 16.94 0.93 15.60
CA ASP A 40 17.37 -0.13 16.49
C ASP A 40 18.46 0.41 17.44
N ALA A 41 18.36 0.10 18.72
CA ALA A 41 19.29 0.62 19.73
C ALA A 41 20.75 0.21 19.48
N GLU A 42 20.94 -0.90 18.78
CA GLU A 42 22.25 -1.45 18.42
C GLU A 42 22.80 -0.91 17.09
N ASP A 43 21.98 -0.21 16.29
CA ASP A 43 22.41 0.35 15.01
C ASP A 43 22.97 1.77 15.18
N HIS A 44 24.25 1.84 15.58
CA HIS A 44 24.99 3.09 15.66
C HIS A 44 25.39 3.69 14.30
N SER A 45 25.10 2.99 13.20
CA SER A 45 25.47 3.44 11.85
C SER A 45 24.39 4.31 11.19
N TYR A 46 23.17 4.30 11.73
CA TYR A 46 22.04 5.03 11.18
C TYR A 46 22.29 6.54 11.16
N LYS A 47 22.23 7.12 9.96
CA LYS A 47 22.35 8.57 9.75
C LYS A 47 21.02 9.12 9.23
N PRO A 48 20.33 9.98 10.00
CA PRO A 48 19.09 10.59 9.56
C PRO A 48 19.25 11.35 8.23
N LEU A 49 18.22 11.30 7.39
CA LEU A 49 18.17 12.07 6.15
C LEU A 49 18.04 13.56 6.46
N LYS A 50 18.66 14.41 5.64
CA LYS A 50 18.68 15.86 5.88
C LYS A 50 17.40 16.53 5.42
N ASN A 51 16.99 17.57 6.15
CA ASN A 51 15.91 18.45 5.74
C ASN A 51 16.19 19.05 4.33
N ARG A 52 15.13 19.33 3.57
CA ARG A 52 15.14 19.85 2.20
C ARG A 52 15.76 18.93 1.15
N SER A 53 15.88 17.64 1.45
CA SER A 53 16.37 16.64 0.48
C SER A 53 15.20 15.93 -0.20
N CYS A 54 15.35 15.63 -1.48
CA CYS A 54 14.45 14.74 -2.20
C CYS A 54 14.73 13.29 -1.78
N VAL A 55 13.68 12.57 -1.39
CA VAL A 55 13.80 11.23 -0.83
C VAL A 55 12.72 10.31 -1.36
N LYS A 56 13.07 9.02 -1.39
CA LYS A 56 12.16 7.92 -1.63
C LYS A 56 12.01 7.16 -0.32
N ILE A 57 10.77 7.02 0.13
CA ILE A 57 10.44 6.32 1.37
C ILE A 57 9.46 5.19 1.07
N ILE A 58 9.77 4.01 1.58
CA ILE A 58 8.96 2.81 1.48
C ILE A 58 8.57 2.40 2.89
N GLY A 59 7.29 2.17 3.13
CA GLY A 59 6.80 1.86 4.47
C GLY A 59 5.35 1.39 4.47
N HIS A 60 4.87 0.96 5.63
CA HIS A 60 3.47 0.57 5.79
C HIS A 60 2.63 1.71 6.36
N ILE A 61 1.39 1.84 5.89
CA ILE A 61 0.49 2.90 6.37
C ILE A 61 -0.17 2.41 7.66
N LYS A 62 -0.11 3.25 8.71
CA LYS A 62 -0.77 3.00 9.99
C LYS A 62 -1.70 4.14 10.32
N SER A 63 -2.96 3.83 10.58
CA SER A 63 -3.96 4.79 11.06
C SER A 63 -3.75 5.08 12.56
N LEU A 64 -3.85 6.35 12.93
CA LEU A 64 -3.82 6.84 14.30
C LEU A 64 -5.25 7.04 14.81
N GLN A 65 -5.40 7.11 16.14
CA GLN A 65 -6.70 7.27 16.79
C GLN A 65 -7.42 8.58 16.40
N ASP A 66 -6.69 9.60 15.95
CA ASP A 66 -7.22 10.89 15.50
C ASP A 66 -7.65 10.89 14.02
N GLY A 67 -7.67 9.74 13.36
CA GLY A 67 -8.00 9.59 11.95
C GLY A 67 -6.85 9.97 10.99
N LYS A 68 -5.72 10.47 11.50
CA LYS A 68 -4.54 10.69 10.67
C LYS A 68 -3.87 9.38 10.34
N LYS A 69 -3.12 9.35 9.24
CA LYS A 69 -2.31 8.18 8.87
C LYS A 69 -0.84 8.55 8.82
N ASN A 70 -0.01 7.70 9.40
CA ASN A 70 1.44 7.82 9.37
C ASN A 70 2.04 6.69 8.54
N LEU A 71 3.15 6.99 7.87
CA LEU A 71 3.93 5.99 7.17
C LEU A 71 5.03 5.44 8.08
N MET A 72 4.97 4.16 8.40
CA MET A 72 5.97 3.45 9.18
C MET A 72 7.08 2.98 8.25
N ILE A 73 8.23 3.61 8.34
CA ILE A 73 9.32 3.49 7.35
C ILE A 73 9.99 2.13 7.48
N TYR A 74 10.09 1.42 6.36
CA TYR A 74 10.95 0.26 6.19
C TYR A 74 12.29 0.64 5.53
N SER A 75 12.25 1.50 4.51
CA SER A 75 13.44 2.00 3.82
C SER A 75 13.26 3.46 3.46
N ALA A 76 14.30 4.27 3.66
CA ALA A 76 14.32 5.67 3.27
C ALA A 76 15.69 6.01 2.68
N GLN A 77 15.70 6.58 1.48
CA GLN A 77 16.91 6.83 0.71
C GLN A 77 16.83 8.19 0.03
N TYR A 78 17.98 8.81 -0.22
CA TYR A 78 18.05 9.96 -1.11
C TYR A 78 17.62 9.56 -2.51
N LEU A 79 16.93 10.46 -3.19
CA LEU A 79 16.56 10.24 -4.57
C LEU A 79 17.80 10.43 -5.46
N GLU A 80 18.13 9.43 -6.28
CA GLU A 80 19.29 9.45 -7.16
C GLU A 80 18.94 10.00 -8.55
N ASP A 81 17.76 9.66 -9.07
CA ASP A 81 17.26 10.11 -10.37
C ASP A 81 15.93 10.86 -10.24
N LEU A 82 15.87 12.07 -10.81
CA LEU A 82 14.65 12.88 -10.83
C LEU A 82 13.56 12.27 -11.72
N ASN A 83 13.90 11.39 -12.66
CA ASN A 83 12.90 10.67 -13.47
C ASN A 83 11.99 9.79 -12.60
N GLU A 84 12.46 9.36 -11.43
CA GLU A 84 11.63 8.62 -10.47
C GLU A 84 10.43 9.44 -9.98
N ILE A 85 10.55 10.78 -9.89
CA ILE A 85 9.44 11.67 -9.53
C ILE A 85 8.36 11.59 -10.60
N THR A 86 8.75 11.74 -11.87
CA THR A 86 7.82 11.70 -13.00
C THR A 86 7.15 10.33 -13.13
N SER A 87 7.92 9.24 -13.01
CA SER A 87 7.36 7.89 -13.02
C SER A 87 6.37 7.68 -11.88
N HIS A 88 6.72 8.13 -10.67
CA HIS A 88 5.83 8.07 -9.51
C HIS A 88 4.52 8.82 -9.74
N MET A 89 4.58 10.04 -10.27
CA MET A 89 3.38 10.83 -10.60
C MET A 89 2.49 10.16 -11.64
N LEU A 90 3.07 9.59 -12.71
CA LEU A 90 2.33 8.88 -13.74
C LEU A 90 1.68 7.60 -13.21
N GLU A 91 2.39 6.84 -12.37
CA GLU A 91 1.86 5.64 -11.74
C GLU A 91 0.66 5.97 -10.84
N VAL A 92 0.79 6.99 -10.00
CA VAL A 92 -0.31 7.47 -9.15
C VAL A 92 -1.53 7.89 -9.97
N ALA A 93 -1.33 8.66 -11.05
CA ALA A 93 -2.41 9.11 -11.93
C ALA A 93 -3.13 7.93 -12.63
N LEU A 94 -2.41 6.82 -12.87
CA LEU A 94 -2.93 5.64 -13.53
C LEU A 94 -3.72 4.70 -12.60
N ILE A 95 -3.50 4.77 -11.27
CA ILE A 95 -4.16 3.90 -10.28
C ILE A 95 -5.70 3.96 -10.36
N PRO A 96 -6.35 5.15 -10.38
CA PRO A 96 -7.81 5.23 -10.47
C PRO A 96 -8.36 4.54 -11.72
N LEU A 97 -7.73 4.78 -12.87
CA LEU A 97 -8.12 4.19 -14.16
C LEU A 97 -7.98 2.66 -14.15
N LYS A 98 -6.90 2.13 -13.57
CA LYS A 98 -6.72 0.69 -13.39
C LYS A 98 -7.72 0.09 -12.41
N SER A 99 -8.03 0.80 -11.33
CA SER A 99 -8.98 0.34 -10.31
C SER A 99 -10.40 0.25 -10.85
N GLU A 100 -10.81 1.17 -11.72
CA GLU A 100 -12.09 1.14 -12.41
C GLU A 100 -12.18 -0.06 -13.36
N LYS A 101 -11.13 -0.32 -14.13
CA LYS A 101 -11.05 -1.48 -15.02
C LYS A 101 -11.07 -2.82 -14.26
N MET A 102 -10.54 -2.88 -13.03
CA MET A 102 -10.62 -4.10 -12.22
C MET A 102 -12.02 -4.32 -11.64
N LYS A 103 -12.72 -3.26 -11.21
CA LYS A 103 -14.11 -3.36 -10.72
C LYS A 103 -15.06 -3.95 -11.77
N THR A 104 -14.88 -3.61 -13.03
CA THR A 104 -15.69 -4.15 -14.13
C THR A 104 -15.40 -5.63 -14.41
N VAL A 105 -14.15 -6.08 -14.29
CA VAL A 105 -13.76 -7.50 -14.44
C VAL A 105 -14.33 -8.36 -13.30
N THR A 106 -14.35 -7.86 -12.05
CA THR A 106 -14.93 -8.62 -10.93
C THR A 106 -16.46 -8.74 -11.04
N GLN A 107 -17.13 -7.78 -11.68
CA GLN A 107 -18.57 -7.90 -11.97
C GLN A 107 -18.85 -8.99 -13.02
N SER A 108 -18.09 -9.04 -14.12
CA SER A 108 -18.28 -10.08 -15.15
C SER A 108 -18.07 -11.50 -14.64
N ASP A 109 -17.10 -11.71 -13.74
CA ASP A 109 -16.83 -13.03 -13.15
C ASP A 109 -17.95 -13.49 -12.19
N ASN A 110 -18.57 -12.53 -11.48
CA ASN A 110 -19.72 -12.81 -10.61
C ASN A 110 -21.00 -13.12 -11.40
N TYR A 111 -21.24 -12.46 -12.54
CA TYR A 111 -22.34 -12.82 -13.45
C TYR A 111 -22.15 -14.21 -14.07
N ALA A 112 -20.92 -14.61 -14.41
CA ALA A 112 -20.62 -15.94 -14.94
C ALA A 112 -20.79 -17.05 -13.88
N LYS A 113 -20.41 -16.80 -12.62
CA LYS A 113 -20.64 -17.75 -11.51
C LYS A 113 -22.12 -17.93 -11.17
N MET A 114 -22.91 -16.85 -11.21
CA MET A 114 -24.34 -16.89 -10.88
C MET A 114 -25.17 -17.68 -11.90
N GLN A 115 -24.73 -17.80 -13.16
CA GLN A 115 -25.39 -18.62 -14.19
C GLN A 115 -25.05 -20.12 -14.08
N LEU A 116 -23.97 -20.48 -13.40
CA LEU A 116 -23.56 -21.88 -13.20
C LEU A 116 -24.29 -22.55 -12.02
N GLU A 117 -24.71 -21.78 -11.00
CA GLU A 117 -25.46 -22.31 -9.85
C GLU A 117 -26.97 -22.47 -10.12
N SER A 118 -27.52 -21.82 -11.15
CA SER A 118 -28.94 -21.93 -11.50
C SER A 118 -29.32 -23.19 -12.29
N ASN A 119 -28.35 -24.05 -12.65
CA ASN A 119 -28.59 -25.22 -13.52
C ASN A 119 -28.37 -26.60 -12.87
N TYR A 120 -28.21 -26.67 -11.54
CA TYR A 120 -28.20 -27.94 -10.81
C TYR A 120 -29.37 -28.00 -9.82
N GLY A 121 -30.56 -28.18 -10.38
CA GLY A 121 -31.68 -28.72 -9.64
C GLY A 121 -31.44 -30.19 -9.31
N THR A 122 -31.50 -30.48 -8.01
CA THR A 122 -32.11 -31.67 -7.41
C THR A 122 -31.81 -33.03 -8.04
N GLU A 123 -30.95 -33.82 -7.40
CA GLU A 123 -31.25 -35.25 -7.19
C GLU A 123 -30.45 -35.83 -6.01
N SER A 124 -31.12 -36.77 -5.33
CA SER A 124 -30.81 -37.36 -4.04
C SER A 124 -29.66 -38.37 -4.10
N GLY A 125 -28.81 -38.44 -3.06
CA GLY A 125 -28.14 -39.71 -2.70
C GLY A 125 -26.66 -39.68 -2.28
N VAL A 126 -26.44 -40.11 -1.03
CA VAL A 126 -25.32 -40.93 -0.53
C VAL A 126 -23.98 -40.24 -0.18
N ASN A 127 -23.58 -40.52 1.07
CA ASN A 127 -22.34 -40.15 1.75
C ASN A 127 -21.07 -40.55 0.98
N ASN A 128 -20.03 -39.69 1.01
CA ASN A 128 -18.65 -40.14 1.15
C ASN A 128 -17.72 -39.04 1.68
N THR A 129 -17.20 -39.27 2.89
CA THR A 129 -16.03 -38.63 3.46
C THR A 129 -14.77 -39.02 2.68
N SER A 130 -14.06 -38.04 2.11
CA SER A 130 -12.59 -38.12 1.99
C SER A 130 -11.98 -36.71 1.96
N VAL A 131 -10.93 -36.59 2.76
CA VAL A 131 -10.18 -35.40 3.12
C VAL A 131 -9.03 -35.18 2.14
N ALA A 132 -8.66 -33.90 1.99
CA ALA A 132 -7.39 -33.35 1.52
C ALA A 132 -7.14 -33.21 0.00
N GLY A 133 -7.10 -31.94 -0.42
CA GLY A 133 -6.53 -31.46 -1.66
C GLY A 133 -6.32 -29.95 -1.54
N SER A 134 -5.28 -29.58 -0.79
CA SER A 134 -4.80 -28.22 -0.47
C SER A 134 -4.90 -27.22 -1.63
N GLY A 135 -5.93 -26.37 -1.57
CA GLY A 135 -6.08 -25.18 -2.41
C GLY A 135 -5.11 -24.08 -1.98
N ALA A 136 -3.88 -24.13 -2.48
CA ALA A 136 -2.91 -23.05 -2.37
C ALA A 136 -3.18 -21.90 -3.37
N SER A 137 -4.45 -21.53 -3.61
CA SER A 137 -4.82 -20.45 -4.55
C SER A 137 -5.22 -19.14 -3.87
N GLY A 138 -5.29 -19.10 -2.53
CA GLY A 138 -5.73 -17.91 -1.78
C GLY A 138 -4.59 -17.06 -1.21
N ASP A 139 -3.47 -17.66 -0.83
CA ASP A 139 -2.41 -16.95 -0.09
C ASP A 139 -1.32 -16.35 -0.98
N ALA A 140 -1.14 -16.88 -2.20
CA ALA A 140 -0.25 -16.25 -3.18
C ALA A 140 -0.80 -14.91 -3.69
N ALA A 141 -2.10 -14.60 -3.48
CA ALA A 141 -2.73 -13.34 -3.87
C ALA A 141 -2.55 -12.20 -2.84
N LYS A 142 -1.92 -12.46 -1.68
CA LYS A 142 -1.30 -11.42 -0.84
C LYS A 142 0.02 -10.93 -1.45
N ILE A 143 0.08 -10.86 -2.79
CA ILE A 143 1.20 -10.28 -3.52
C ILE A 143 1.34 -8.86 -3.02
N MET A 144 2.48 -8.61 -2.39
CA MET A 144 3.06 -7.32 -2.02
C MET A 144 2.58 -6.20 -2.96
N GLN A 145 1.46 -5.55 -2.61
CA GLN A 145 0.96 -4.39 -3.33
C GLN A 145 1.78 -3.20 -2.89
N VAL A 146 2.90 -2.97 -3.57
CA VAL A 146 3.63 -1.70 -3.53
C VAL A 146 2.74 -0.67 -4.20
N ILE A 147 1.81 -0.08 -3.45
CA ILE A 147 1.02 1.03 -3.95
C ILE A 147 1.90 2.27 -3.83
N ARG A 148 2.21 2.90 -4.95
CA ARG A 148 2.83 4.22 -4.94
C ARG A 148 1.74 5.21 -4.51
N VAL A 149 1.93 5.83 -3.34
CA VAL A 149 0.94 6.71 -2.73
C VAL A 149 1.40 8.15 -2.98
N SER A 150 0.55 8.94 -3.63
CA SER A 150 0.49 10.38 -3.35
C SER A 150 -0.60 10.62 -2.32
N VAL A 151 -0.44 11.68 -1.52
CA VAL A 151 -1.33 12.03 -0.38
C VAL A 151 -2.81 12.09 -0.78
N LEU A 152 -3.14 12.35 -2.05
CA LEU A 152 -4.50 12.30 -2.59
C LEU A 152 -5.28 10.98 -2.33
N LEU A 153 -4.61 9.83 -2.23
CA LEU A 153 -5.27 8.54 -1.92
C LEU A 153 -5.68 8.40 -0.44
N GLN A 154 -5.26 9.32 0.44
CA GLN A 154 -5.76 9.42 1.81
C GLN A 154 -7.16 10.04 1.88
N LEU A 155 -7.47 10.96 0.96
CA LEU A 155 -8.72 11.73 0.97
C LEU A 155 -9.89 10.98 0.32
N THR A 156 -9.63 10.09 -0.64
CA THR A 156 -10.68 9.28 -1.30
C THR A 156 -11.16 8.07 -0.49
N ALA A 157 -10.61 7.85 0.71
CA ALA A 157 -11.10 6.83 1.65
C ALA A 157 -12.13 7.38 2.67
N TYR A 158 -12.48 8.66 2.58
CA TYR A 158 -13.59 9.27 3.30
C TYR A 158 -14.67 9.70 2.31
N ASN A 159 -15.56 8.76 1.98
CA ASN A 159 -16.96 8.97 1.59
C ASN A 159 -17.69 7.63 1.62
#